data_AF-A0AAJ5RI23-F1
#
_entry.id   AF-A0AAJ5RI23-F1
#
_cell.length_a   1.000
_cell.length_b   1.000
_cell.length_c   1.000
_cell.angle_alpha   90.00
_cell.angle_beta   90.00
_cell.angle_gamma   90.00
#
_symmetry.space_group_name_H-M   'P 1'
#
loop_
_entity.id
_entity.type
_entity.pdbx_description
1 polymer ?
#
loop_
_entity_poly.entity_id
_entity_poly.type
_entity_poly.pdbx_seq_one_letter_code
_entity_poly.pdbx_strand_id
1 'polypeptide(L)' 'MQTKMTPADRLSELVSDNNIPVTALFDVKSRINDWLAAGGNLNDEYMWMQVRYIENIAKRMGELGGSL' A
#
# COMPACT_ATOMS: atom_id res chain seq x y z
N MET A 1 -2.64 -11.31 -22.43
CA MET A 1 -1.60 -11.27 -21.39
C MET A 1 -2.30 -10.92 -20.09
N GLN A 2 -2.27 -11.77 -19.05
CA GLN A 2 -2.69 -11.32 -17.73
C GLN A 2 -1.57 -10.45 -17.18
N THR A 3 -1.83 -9.17 -16.95
CA THR A 3 -0.86 -8.27 -16.31
C THR A 3 -0.72 -8.71 -14.85
N LYS A 4 0.47 -9.13 -14.45
CA LYS A 4 0.74 -9.47 -13.04
C LYS A 4 0.61 -8.17 -12.23
N MET A 5 -0.31 -8.17 -11.25
CA MET A 5 -0.52 -7.03 -10.35
C MET A 5 0.78 -6.65 -9.64
N THR A 6 1.15 -5.36 -9.74
CA THR A 6 2.33 -4.81 -9.07
C THR A 6 1.97 -4.28 -7.67
N PRO A 7 2.97 -4.06 -6.78
CA PRO A 7 2.71 -3.39 -5.50
C PRO A 7 2.10 -1.99 -5.67
N ALA A 8 2.53 -1.24 -6.70
CA ALA A 8 2.04 0.09 -6.97
C ALA A 8 0.55 0.07 -7.39
N ASP A 9 0.17 -0.87 -8.26
CA ASP A 9 -1.24 -1.07 -8.65
C ASP A 9 -2.08 -1.36 -7.41
N ARG A 10 -1.61 -2.28 -6.55
CA ARG A 10 -2.33 -2.66 -5.34
C ARG A 10 -2.46 -1.53 -4.32
N LEU A 11 -1.42 -0.72 -4.14
CA LEU A 11 -1.50 0.50 -3.31
C LEU A 11 -2.54 1.47 -3.89
N SER A 12 -2.56 1.67 -5.20
CA SER A 12 -3.52 2.57 -5.84
C SER A 12 -4.97 2.09 -5.63
N GLU A 13 -5.24 0.79 -5.76
CA GLU A 13 -6.55 0.21 -5.46
C GLU A 13 -6.95 0.47 -4.00
N LEU A 14 -6.08 0.13 -3.05
CA LEU A 14 -6.39 0.27 -1.62
C LEU A 14 -6.70 1.72 -1.22
N VAL A 15 -5.94 2.68 -1.76
CA VAL A 15 -6.15 4.10 -1.48
C VAL A 15 -7.43 4.62 -2.13
N SER A 16 -7.84 4.07 -3.28
CA SER A 16 -9.06 4.49 -3.98
C SER A 16 -10.32 3.90 -3.34
N ASP A 17 -10.22 2.66 -2.84
CA ASP A 17 -11.37 1.89 -2.35
C ASP A 17 -11.65 2.08 -0.85
N ASN A 18 -10.72 2.68 -0.10
CA ASN A 18 -10.78 2.77 1.36
C ASN A 18 -10.44 4.20 1.84
N ASN A 19 -11.07 4.65 2.93
CA ASN A 19 -10.78 5.95 3.55
C ASN A 19 -9.55 5.85 4.46
N ILE A 20 -8.40 5.65 3.82
CA ILE A 20 -7.11 5.58 4.50
C ILE A 20 -6.75 6.94 5.11
N PRO A 21 -6.36 7.00 6.41
CA PRO A 21 -5.88 8.21 7.02
C PRO A 21 -4.75 8.86 6.23
N VAL A 22 -4.86 10.17 5.98
CA VAL A 22 -3.85 10.96 5.25
C VAL A 22 -2.45 10.80 5.83
N THR A 23 -2.33 10.69 7.16
CA THR A 23 -1.05 10.44 7.85
C THR A 23 -0.38 9.13 7.41
N ALA A 24 -1.16 8.05 7.22
CA ALA A 24 -0.64 6.77 6.75
C ALA A 24 -0.22 6.83 5.27
N LEU A 25 -0.96 7.58 4.45
CA LEU A 25 -0.59 7.81 3.05
C LEU A 25 0.74 8.57 2.94
N PHE A 26 0.94 9.60 3.76
CA PHE A 26 2.19 10.34 3.80
C PHE A 26 3.36 9.48 4.31
N ASP A 27 3.15 8.65 5.33
CA ASP A 27 4.19 7.74 5.84
C ASP A 27 4.65 6.76 4.75
N VAL A 28 3.71 6.09 4.08
CA VAL A 28 4.03 5.17 2.98
C VAL A 28 4.73 5.90 1.82
N LYS A 29 4.25 7.09 1.44
CA LYS A 29 4.92 7.89 0.41
C LYS A 29 6.36 8.21 0.78
N SER A 30 6.63 8.60 2.03
CA SER A 30 7.99 8.89 2.50
C SER A 30 8.88 7.64 2.44
N ARG A 31 8.38 6.52 2.97
CA ARG A 31 9.11 5.24 2.95
C ARG A 31 9.47 4.76 1.56
N ILE A 32 8.55 4.91 0.61
CA ILE A 32 8.81 4.57 -0.79
C ILE A 32 9.90 5.48 -1.36
N ASN A 33 9.84 6.79 -1.12
CA ASN A 33 10.87 7.72 -1.59
C ASN A 33 12.25 7.40 -1.01
N ASP A 34 12.32 7.14 0.30
CA ASP A 34 13.57 6.78 0.98
C ASP A 34 14.13 5.46 0.45
N TRP A 35 13.26 4.49 0.20
CA TRP A 35 13.64 3.19 -0.37
C TRP A 35 14.21 3.33 -1.78
N LEU A 36 13.55 4.10 -2.64
CA LEU A 36 14.04 4.36 -3.99
C LEU A 36 15.37 5.14 -3.98
N ALA A 37 15.52 6.11 -3.07
CA ALA A 37 16.77 6.86 -2.90
C ALA A 37 17.94 5.96 -2.45
N ALA A 38 17.65 4.88 -1.71
CA ALA A 38 18.62 3.87 -1.31
C ALA A 38 18.92 2.81 -2.40
N GLY A 39 18.30 2.91 -3.59
CA GLY A 39 18.47 1.98 -4.70
C GLY A 39 17.45 0.82 -4.75
N GLY A 40 16.37 0.92 -3.97
CA GLY A 40 15.27 -0.04 -3.97
C GLY A 40 14.42 -0.05 -5.25
N ASN A 41 13.53 -1.03 -5.38
CA ASN A 41 12.72 -1.24 -6.58
C ASN A 41 11.21 -1.23 -6.29
N LEU A 42 10.40 -0.69 -7.22
CA LEU A 42 8.94 -0.64 -7.07
C LEU A 42 8.23 -2.01 -7.07
N ASN A 43 8.91 -3.07 -7.50
CA ASN A 43 8.37 -4.42 -7.64
C ASN A 43 9.01 -5.44 -6.66
N ASP A 44 9.72 -4.97 -5.64
CA ASP A 44 10.37 -5.84 -4.65
C ASP A 44 9.49 -6.16 -3.44
N GLU A 45 10.03 -6.99 -2.54
CA GLU A 45 9.33 -7.41 -1.33
C GLU A 45 9.06 -6.26 -0.35
N TYR A 46 9.91 -5.23 -0.35
CA TYR A 46 9.73 -4.06 0.52
C TYR A 46 8.47 -3.29 0.15
N MET A 47 8.19 -3.15 -1.15
CA MET A 47 6.97 -2.52 -1.62
C MET A 47 5.71 -3.31 -1.23
N TRP A 48 5.78 -4.65 -1.26
CA TRP A 48 4.70 -5.49 -0.73
C TRP A 48 4.51 -5.36 0.79
N MET A 49 5.54 -4.97 1.54
CA MET A 49 5.36 -4.62 2.96
C MET A 49 4.53 -3.35 3.11
N GLN A 50 4.70 -2.35 2.24
CA GLN A 50 3.90 -1.12 2.28
C GLN A 50 2.44 -1.39 1.93
N VAL A 51 2.19 -2.28 0.95
CA VAL A 51 0.84 -2.78 0.64
C VAL A 51 0.19 -3.38 1.89
N ARG A 52 0.85 -4.35 2.54
CA ARG A 52 0.31 -5.03 3.74
C ARG A 52 0.02 -4.06 4.88
N TYR A 53 0.84 -3.02 5.03
CA TYR A 53 0.61 -1.98 6.03
C TYR A 53 -0.70 -1.24 5.78
N ILE A 54 -0.95 -0.77 4.55
CA ILE A 54 -2.20 -0.09 4.18
C ILE A 54 -3.40 -1.03 4.28
N GLU A 55 -3.28 -2.28 3.85
CA GLU A 55 -4.35 -3.29 4.00
C GLU A 55 -4.75 -3.48 5.46
N ASN A 56 -3.77 -3.53 6.38
CA ASN A 56 -4.06 -3.65 7.81
C ASN A 56 -4.74 -2.41 8.39
N ILE A 57 -4.45 -1.23 7.86
CA ILE A 57 -5.15 0.00 8.24
C ILE A 57 -6.60 -0.05 7.76
N ALA A 58 -6.83 -0.33 6.48
CA ALA A 58 -8.18 -0.46 5.92
C ALA A 58 -9.03 -1.49 6.70
N LYS A 59 -8.45 -2.64 7.05
CA LYS A 59 -9.12 -3.65 7.91
C LYS A 59 -9.53 -3.10 9.27
N ARG A 60 -8.63 -2.35 9.94
CA ARG A 60 -8.91 -1.73 11.24
C ARG A 60 -9.97 -0.64 11.17
N MET A 61 -10.09 0.02 10.03
CA MET A 61 -11.13 1.02 9.76
C MET A 61 -12.47 0.39 9.39
N GLY A 62 -12.55 -0.95 9.27
CA GLY A 62 -13.76 -1.68 8.88
C GLY A 62 -14.02 -1.71 7.38
N GLU A 63 -13.03 -1.36 6.55
CA GLU A 63 -13.20 -1.11 5.11
C GLU A 63 -12.88 -2.35 4.27
N LEU A 64 -12.06 -3.26 4.79
CA LEU A 64 -11.78 -4.57 4.19
C LEU A 64 -12.43 -5.69 5.00
N GLY A 65 -13.50 -6.28 4.44
CA GLY A 65 -14.06 -7.56 4.91
C GLY A 65 -14.91 -7.48 6.18
N GLY A 66 -15.84 -6.53 6.26
CA GLY A 66 -16.75 -6.41 7.39
C GLY A 66 -17.56 -7.69 7.68
N SER A 67 -17.10 -8.46 8.66
CA SER A 67 -17.95 -9.00 9.71
C SER A 67 -17.14 -8.97 11.01
N LEU A 68 -17.70 -8.28 12.00
CA LEU A 68 -17.39 -8.52 13.41
C LEU A 68 -17.76 -9.95 13.79
#